data_AF-A0A1S3AKA1-F1
#
_entry.id   AF-A0A1S3AKA1-F1
#
_cell.length_a   1.000
_cell.length_b   1.000
_cell.length_c   1.000
_cell.angle_alpha   90.00
_cell.angle_beta   90.00
_cell.angle_gamma   90.00
#
_symmetry.space_group_name_H-M   'P 1'
#
loop_
_entity.id
_entity.type
_entity.pdbx_description
1 polymer ?
#
loop_
_entity_poly.entity_id
_entity_poly.type
_entity_poly.pdbx_seq_one_letter_code
_entity_poly.pdbx_strand_id
1 'polypeptide(L)'
;MVSRCRGLPSRLGGEGPLEPAALVRAEPHVKLQLQAEERGVVSIKGLCADRYLAMKEDGRLLASKLVTDECFFLERLEANNYNTYRSRKYSGWYVALKRTGQYKLGPRTGPGQKAILFLPMSAKS
;
A
#
# COMPACT_ATOMS: atom_id res chain seq x y z
N MET A 1 -9.14 -1.42 -4.96
CA MET A 1 -8.28 -0.32 -5.48
C MET A 1 -7.31 -0.88 -6.50
N VAL A 2 -7.51 -0.62 -7.79
CA VAL A 2 -6.40 -0.79 -8.73
C VAL A 2 -5.51 0.42 -8.53
N SER A 3 -4.26 0.23 -8.11
CA SER A 3 -3.30 1.32 -8.17
C SER A 3 -2.63 1.24 -9.54
N ARG A 4 -2.79 2.25 -10.40
CA ARG A 4 -1.93 2.41 -11.59
C ARG A 4 -0.57 2.92 -11.11
N CYS A 5 0.10 2.10 -10.31
CA CYS A 5 1.48 2.34 -9.94
C CYS A 5 2.33 1.65 -10.97
N ARG A 6 2.86 2.45 -11.91
CA ARG A 6 4.11 2.06 -12.58
C ARG A 6 5.14 1.85 -11.49
N GLY A 7 5.42 0.59 -11.12
CA GLY A 7 6.58 0.21 -10.33
C GLY A 7 6.34 -0.35 -8.92
N LEU A 8 5.19 -0.95 -8.61
CA LEU A 8 5.19 -1.94 -7.51
C LEU A 8 5.84 -3.25 -8.02
N PRO A 9 6.87 -3.77 -7.33
CA PRO A 9 7.54 -5.00 -7.75
C PRO A 9 6.61 -6.21 -7.65
N SER A 10 6.55 -7.00 -8.71
CA SER A 10 5.68 -8.18 -8.90
C SER A 10 6.09 -9.42 -8.09
N ARG A 11 6.93 -9.28 -7.07
CA ARG A 11 7.40 -10.40 -6.25
C ARG A 11 7.25 -10.09 -4.78
N LEU A 12 6.20 -10.67 -4.19
CA LEU A 12 6.10 -10.90 -2.75
C LEU A 12 6.49 -12.34 -2.45
N GLY A 13 7.65 -12.75 -2.96
CA GLY A 13 8.26 -14.05 -2.73
C GLY A 13 9.59 -13.86 -2.01
N GLY A 14 9.61 -14.16 -0.71
CA GLY A 14 10.81 -14.15 0.13
C GLY A 14 10.70 -13.17 1.31
N GLU A 15 11.01 -13.65 2.51
CA GLU A 15 11.33 -12.77 3.63
C GLU A 15 12.71 -12.15 3.34
N GLY A 16 12.70 -10.93 2.80
CA GLY A 16 13.92 -10.21 2.45
C GLY A 16 13.62 -8.76 2.05
N PRO A 17 14.63 -7.88 2.01
CA PRO A 17 14.49 -6.52 1.48
C PRO A 17 13.97 -6.56 0.03
N LEU A 18 13.18 -5.55 -0.37
CA LEU A 18 12.72 -5.40 -1.75
C LEU A 18 13.92 -5.02 -2.65
N GLU A 19 14.65 -6.03 -3.13
CA GLU A 19 15.78 -5.89 -4.04
C GLU A 19 15.34 -5.57 -5.49
N PRO A 20 16.15 -4.83 -6.26
CA PRO A 20 15.79 -4.34 -7.58
C PRO A 20 15.99 -5.39 -8.68
N ALA A 21 15.07 -5.40 -9.64
CA ALA A 21 15.12 -6.05 -10.96
C ALA A 21 14.91 -7.58 -11.01
N ALA A 22 13.65 -7.96 -11.22
CA ALA A 22 13.31 -9.09 -12.09
C ALA A 22 12.14 -8.68 -12.98
N LEU A 23 12.49 -8.17 -14.18
CA LEU A 23 11.59 -8.01 -15.30
C LEU A 23 11.08 -9.40 -15.73
N VAL A 24 9.89 -9.80 -15.29
CA VAL A 24 9.13 -10.88 -15.94
C VAL A 24 7.68 -10.43 -16.11
N ARG A 25 7.27 -10.58 -17.36
CA ARG A 25 6.07 -10.13 -18.06
C ARG A 25 4.84 -10.93 -17.61
N ALA A 26 3.66 -10.31 -17.81
CA ALA A 26 2.28 -10.83 -17.68
C ALA A 26 1.58 -10.64 -16.32
N GLU A 27 1.03 -9.42 -16.12
CA GLU A 27 -0.26 -9.05 -15.49
C GLU A 27 -0.12 -7.58 -15.00
N PRO A 28 -0.43 -6.55 -15.83
CA PRO A 28 -0.13 -5.15 -15.53
C PRO A 28 -1.01 -4.51 -14.43
N HIS A 29 -1.74 -5.30 -13.66
CA HIS A 29 -2.71 -4.83 -12.67
C HIS A 29 -2.51 -5.53 -11.32
N VAL A 30 -1.88 -4.86 -10.37
CA VAL A 30 -1.92 -5.29 -8.97
C VAL A 30 -3.35 -5.07 -8.46
N LYS A 31 -4.13 -6.15 -8.34
CA LYS A 31 -5.47 -6.11 -7.76
C LYS A 31 -5.35 -6.11 -6.24
N LEU A 32 -5.69 -4.98 -5.63
CA LEU A 32 -5.78 -4.83 -4.17
C LEU A 32 -7.25 -4.81 -3.74
N GLN A 33 -7.58 -5.65 -2.76
CA GLN A 33 -8.84 -5.65 -2.05
C GLN A 33 -8.68 -4.85 -0.76
N LEU A 34 -9.56 -3.88 -0.53
CA LEU A 34 -9.72 -3.25 0.78
C LEU A 34 -10.75 -4.05 1.56
N GLN A 35 -10.42 -4.41 2.80
CA GLN A 35 -11.33 -5.03 3.73
C GLN A 35 -11.59 -4.04 4.87
N ALA A 36 -12.86 -3.73 5.12
CA ALA A 36 -13.24 -2.88 6.24
C ALA A 36 -13.14 -3.69 7.53
N GLU A 37 -12.38 -3.18 8.49
CA GLU A 37 -12.14 -3.85 9.78
C GLU A 37 -12.97 -3.17 10.88
N GLU A 38 -12.87 -1.84 10.95
CA GLU A 38 -13.62 -0.99 11.87
C GLU A 38 -14.00 0.31 11.16
N ARG A 39 -14.75 1.20 11.84
CA ARG A 39 -15.15 2.49 11.27
C ARG A 39 -13.93 3.32 10.87
N GLY A 40 -13.71 3.42 9.56
CA GLY A 40 -12.58 4.15 8.97
C GLY A 40 -11.23 3.44 9.10
N VAL A 41 -11.21 2.16 9.46
CA VAL A 41 -10.01 1.31 9.49
C VAL A 41 -10.15 0.23 8.42
N VAL A 42 -9.11 0.07 7.61
CA VAL A 42 -9.05 -0.92 6.54
C VAL A 42 -7.79 -1.75 6.64
N SER A 43 -7.88 -2.99 6.20
CA SER A 43 -6.72 -3.80 5.79
C SER A 43 -6.68 -3.85 4.25
N ILE A 44 -5.46 -3.91 3.70
CA ILE A 44 -5.26 -3.89 2.24
C ILE A 44 -4.60 -5.20 1.83
N LYS A 45 -5.32 -6.05 1.10
CA LYS A 45 -4.88 -7.37 0.65
C LYS A 45 -4.56 -7.39 -0.84
N GLY A 46 -3.37 -7.85 -1.20
CA GLY A 46 -3.01 -8.16 -2.58
C GLY A 46 -3.55 -9.54 -2.97
N LEU A 47 -4.50 -9.58 -3.90
CA LEU A 47 -5.19 -10.83 -4.28
C LEU A 47 -4.25 -11.85 -4.93
N CYS A 48 -3.38 -11.40 -5.84
CA CYS A 48 -2.46 -12.30 -6.55
C CYS A 48 -1.39 -12.92 -5.63
N ALA A 49 -1.00 -12.21 -4.58
CA ALA A 49 0.06 -12.64 -3.67
C ALA A 49 -0.46 -13.25 -2.37
N ASP A 50 -1.78 -13.17 -2.15
CA ASP A 50 -2.47 -13.54 -0.91
C ASP A 50 -1.81 -12.97 0.35
N ARG A 51 -1.47 -11.67 0.32
CA ARG A 51 -0.73 -10.99 1.39
C ARG A 51 -1.32 -9.63 1.71
N TYR A 52 -1.12 -9.21 2.96
CA TYR A 52 -1.58 -7.95 3.50
C TYR A 52 -0.47 -6.92 3.45
N LEU A 53 -0.77 -5.69 3.01
CA LEU A 53 0.14 -4.57 3.17
C LEU A 53 0.35 -4.31 4.67
N ALA A 54 1.59 -4.20 5.10
CA ALA A 54 1.95 -3.84 6.46
C ALA A 54 3.00 -2.73 6.45
N MET A 55 3.01 -1.91 7.50
CA MET A 55 4.06 -0.92 7.73
C MET A 55 4.84 -1.30 8.98
N LYS A 56 6.17 -1.45 8.85
CA LYS A 56 7.06 -1.75 9.97
C LYS A 56 7.40 -0.54 10.82
N GLU A 57 7.97 -0.81 11.98
CA GLU A 57 8.53 0.19 12.90
C GLU A 57 9.59 1.12 12.27
N ASP A 58 10.32 0.64 11.26
CA ASP A 58 11.29 1.45 10.50
C ASP A 58 10.64 2.29 9.38
N GLY A 59 9.30 2.22 9.26
CA GLY A 59 8.50 2.90 8.26
C GLY A 59 8.54 2.27 6.87
N ARG A 60 9.13 1.08 6.70
CA ARG A 60 9.08 0.35 5.42
C ARG A 60 7.72 -0.29 5.22
N LEU A 61 7.27 -0.31 3.97
CA LEU A 61 6.09 -1.06 3.55
C LEU A 61 6.52 -2.44 3.09
N LEU A 62 5.79 -3.46 3.54
CA LEU A 62 6.00 -4.86 3.17
C LEU A 62 4.67 -5.55 2.93
N ALA A 63 4.72 -6.78 2.41
CA ALA A 63 3.54 -7.64 2.39
C ALA A 63 3.69 -8.83 3.33
N SER A 64 2.83 -8.85 4.34
CA SER A 64 2.75 -9.87 5.37
C SER A 64 1.80 -11.00 4.95
N LYS A 65 2.14 -12.25 5.28
CA LYS A 65 1.19 -13.39 5.14
C LYS A 65 0.09 -13.35 6.19
N LEU A 66 0.41 -12.84 7.38
CA LEU A 66 -0.49 -12.79 8.52
C LEU A 66 -0.98 -11.35 8.73
N VAL A 67 -2.24 -11.22 9.11
CA VAL A 67 -2.77 -9.94 9.58
C VAL A 67 -2.18 -9.66 10.96
N THR A 68 -1.51 -8.52 11.08
CA THR A 68 -0.93 -8.04 12.34
C THR A 68 -1.42 -6.63 12.62
N ASP A 69 -1.06 -6.06 13.76
CA ASP A 69 -1.39 -4.67 14.10
C ASP A 69 -0.78 -3.65 13.10
N GLU A 70 0.29 -4.03 12.39
CA GLU A 70 0.95 -3.28 11.32
C GLU A 70 0.17 -3.26 10.00
N CYS A 71 -0.85 -4.11 9.84
CA CYS A 71 -1.64 -4.26 8.61
C CYS A 71 -2.89 -3.35 8.56
N PHE A 72 -3.10 -2.52 9.57
CA PHE A 72 -4.28 -1.69 9.69
C PHE A 72 -4.00 -0.22 9.38
N PHE A 73 -4.82 0.35 8.50
CA PHE A 73 -4.68 1.72 8.05
C PHE A 73 -5.99 2.48 8.25
N LEU A 74 -5.88 3.72 8.70
CA LEU A 74 -6.98 4.67 8.77
C LEU A 74 -7.22 5.23 7.37
N GLU A 75 -8.39 4.91 6.80
CA GLU A 75 -8.84 5.47 5.53
C GLU A 75 -9.48 6.85 5.77
N ARG A 76 -9.10 7.81 4.93
CA ARG A 76 -9.71 9.14 4.87
C ARG A 76 -9.89 9.57 3.42
N LEU A 77 -11.09 10.06 3.09
CA LEU A 77 -11.36 10.78 1.86
C LEU A 77 -10.96 12.24 2.07
N GLU A 78 -10.01 12.72 1.26
CA GLU A 78 -9.54 14.10 1.29
C GLU A 78 -10.46 15.01 0.46
N ALA A 79 -10.40 16.33 0.68
CA ALA A 79 -11.20 17.32 -0.04
C ALA A 79 -11.00 17.31 -1.56
N ASN A 80 -9.89 16.74 -2.04
CA ASN A 80 -9.59 16.58 -3.47
C ASN A 80 -10.15 15.27 -4.07
N ASN A 81 -10.98 14.53 -3.33
CA ASN A 81 -11.56 13.23 -3.70
C ASN A 81 -10.55 12.07 -3.86
N TYR A 82 -9.34 12.21 -3.30
CA TYR A 82 -8.39 11.10 -3.16
C TYR A 82 -8.49 10.51 -1.75
N ASN A 83 -8.15 9.23 -1.62
CA ASN A 83 -8.02 8.57 -0.33
C ASN A 83 -6.58 8.66 0.18
N THR A 84 -6.43 8.82 1.49
CA THR A 84 -5.18 8.61 2.22
C THR A 84 -5.33 7.41 3.15
N TYR A 85 -4.21 6.70 3.38
CA TYR A 85 -4.15 5.56 4.29
C TYR A 85 -3.03 5.78 5.29
N ARG A 86 -3.40 6.12 6.53
CA ARG A 86 -2.45 6.39 7.61
C ARG A 86 -2.27 5.14 8.46
N SER A 87 -1.05 4.77 8.83
CA SER A 87 -0.83 3.64 9.75
C SER A 87 -1.62 3.85 11.04
N ARG A 88 -2.33 2.82 11.49
CA ARG A 88 -3.02 2.84 12.78
C ARG A 88 -2.03 2.78 13.94
N LYS A 89 -0.98 1.98 13.81
CA LYS A 89 0.07 1.78 14.83
C LYS A 89 1.05 2.95 14.88
N TYR A 90 1.54 3.39 13.72
CA TYR A 90 2.55 4.45 13.62
C TYR A 90 1.89 5.77 13.22
N SER A 91 1.38 6.49 14.21
CA SER A 91 0.67 7.76 14.02
C SER A 91 1.48 8.77 13.21
N GLY A 92 0.83 9.39 12.22
CA GLY A 92 1.47 10.39 11.34
C GLY A 92 2.17 9.81 10.11
N TRP A 93 2.31 8.48 10.00
CA TRP A 93 2.90 7.85 8.81
C TRP A 93 1.83 7.35 7.85
N TYR A 94 2.06 7.57 6.57
CA TYR A 94 1.13 7.25 5.50
C TYR A 94 1.71 6.17 4.59
N VAL A 95 0.81 5.34 4.05
CA VAL A 95 1.15 4.57 2.85
C VAL A 95 1.48 5.58 1.75
N ALA A 96 2.60 5.37 1.06
CA ALA A 96 3.06 6.33 0.07
C ALA A 96 3.92 5.67 -1.00
N LEU A 97 3.71 6.11 -2.24
CA LEU A 97 4.48 5.65 -3.39
C LEU A 97 5.13 6.85 -4.09
N LYS A 98 6.41 6.70 -4.42
CA LYS A 98 7.15 7.66 -5.23
C LYS A 98 6.68 7.54 -6.69
N ARG A 99 6.98 8.55 -7.50
CA ARG A 99 6.75 8.51 -8.96
C ARG A 99 7.47 7.34 -9.64
N THR A 100 8.55 6.85 -9.05
CA THR A 100 9.30 5.67 -9.53
C THR A 100 8.59 4.34 -9.25
N GLY A 101 7.47 4.36 -8.51
CA GLY A 101 6.73 3.18 -8.07
C GLY A 101 7.22 2.56 -6.76
N GLN A 102 8.42 2.92 -6.31
CA GLN A 102 8.94 2.50 -5.01
C GLN A 102 8.16 3.12 -3.86
N TYR A 103 8.09 2.41 -2.74
CA TYR A 103 7.53 2.97 -1.51
C TYR A 103 8.36 4.14 -0.98
N LYS A 104 7.68 5.03 -0.25
CA LYS A 104 8.31 6.08 0.54
C LYS A 104 8.23 5.67 2.01
N LEU A 105 9.34 5.84 2.73
CA LEU A 105 9.40 5.52 4.17
C LEU A 105 8.37 6.35 4.94
N GLY A 106 7.65 5.71 5.85
CA GLY A 106 6.63 6.31 6.74
C GLY A 106 7.08 7.64 7.36
N PRO A 107 8.25 7.72 8.03
CA PRO A 107 8.78 8.97 8.60
C PRO A 107 8.97 10.11 7.60
N ARG A 108 9.06 9.81 6.30
CA ARG A 108 9.24 10.80 5.23
C ARG A 108 7.92 11.20 4.57
N THR A 109 6.80 10.65 5.03
CA THR A 109 5.46 10.99 4.55
C THR A 109 4.86 12.10 5.41
N GLY A 110 3.78 12.70 4.93
CA GLY A 110 3.07 13.73 5.68
C GLY A 110 1.90 14.31 4.88
N PRO A 111 1.00 15.04 5.56
CA PRO A 111 -0.15 15.68 4.91
C PRO A 111 0.26 16.57 3.73
N GLY A 112 -0.60 16.65 2.71
CA GLY A 112 -0.38 17.48 1.52
C GLY A 112 0.61 16.92 0.49
N GLN A 113 1.33 15.83 0.79
CA GLN A 113 2.22 15.21 -0.18
C GLN A 113 1.44 14.45 -1.27
N LYS A 114 1.75 14.67 -2.54
CA LYS A 114 1.10 13.92 -3.64
C LYS A 114 1.32 12.40 -3.58
N ALA A 115 2.40 11.96 -2.93
CA ALA A 115 2.77 10.55 -2.80
C ALA A 115 1.83 9.73 -1.92
N ILE A 116 1.01 10.38 -1.07
CA ILE A 116 0.08 9.71 -0.14
C ILE A 116 -1.35 9.64 -0.69
N LEU A 117 -1.61 10.23 -1.87
CA LEU A 117 -2.94 10.34 -2.46
C LEU A 117 -3.19 9.16 -3.39
N PHE A 118 -4.26 8.41 -3.11
CA PHE A 118 -4.64 7.23 -3.87
C PHE A 118 -6.06 7.35 -4.41
N LEU A 119 -6.26 6.91 -5.65
CA LEU A 119 -7.61 6.81 -6.22
C LEU A 119 -8.10 5.36 -6.13
N PRO A 120 -9.28 5.12 -5.55
CA PRO A 120 -9.93 3.82 -5.70
C PRO A 120 -10.37 3.67 -7.15
N MET A 121 -9.60 2.92 -7.94
CA MET A 121 -10.04 2.52 -9.27
C MET A 121 -10.79 1.19 -9.19
N SER A 122 -11.92 1.12 -9.90
CA SER A 122 -12.69 -0.11 -10.08
C SER A 122 -11.86 -1.09 -10.91
N ALA A 123 -11.72 -2.33 -10.43
CA ALA A 123 -11.09 -3.38 -11.21
C ALA A 123 -12.10 -3.80 -12.29
N LYS A 124 -11.78 -3.55 -13.57
CA LYS A 124 -12.57 -4.12 -14.66
C LYS A 124 -12.42 -5.64 -14.61
N SER A 125 -13.57 -6.33 -14.63
CA SER A 125 -13.64 -7.80 -14.69
C SER A 125 -13.11 -8.32 -16.00
#